data_AF-A0A846DNY9-F1
#
_entry.id   AF-A0A846DNY9-F1
#
_cell.length_a   1.000
_cell.length_b   1.000
_cell.length_c   1.000
_cell.angle_alpha   90.00
_cell.angle_beta   90.00
_cell.angle_gamma   90.00
#
_symmetry.space_group_name_H-M   'P 1'
#
loop_
_entity.id
_entity.type
_entity.pdbx_description
1 polymer ?
#
loop_
_entity_poly.entity_id
_entity_poly.type
_entity_poly.pdbx_seq_one_letter_code
_entity_poly.pdbx_strand_id
1 'polypeptide(L)' 'MTLLPQKYWNKCYTEIQQTPQEYLPNLLQIVRLFRESVTQNKVEESFRQGWQEAMTGNALPVSELWDGIDAE' A
#
# COMPACT_ATOMS: atom_id res chain seq x y z
N MET A 1 -1.26 -4.18 -17.07
CA MET A 1 -2.68 -3.88 -16.77
C MET A 1 -3.45 -5.18 -16.76
N THR A 2 -3.45 -5.88 -15.63
CA THR A 2 -4.15 -7.15 -15.45
C THR A 2 -5.65 -6.87 -15.34
N LEU A 3 -6.42 -7.38 -16.29
CA LEU A 3 -7.88 -7.42 -16.22
C LEU A 3 -8.25 -8.24 -14.99
N LEU A 4 -8.82 -7.60 -13.95
CA LEU A 4 -9.48 -8.34 -12.88
C LEU A 4 -10.49 -9.32 -13.53
N PRO A 5 -10.62 -10.57 -13.05
CA PRO A 5 -11.54 -11.52 -13.67
C PRO A 5 -12.95 -10.92 -13.69
N GLN A 6 -13.54 -10.75 -14.87
CA GLN A 6 -14.83 -10.08 -15.12
C GLN A 6 -15.97 -10.49 -14.18
N LYS A 7 -15.89 -11.71 -13.63
CA LYS A 7 -16.76 -12.27 -12.60
C LYS A 7 -16.84 -11.41 -11.32
N TYR A 8 -15.75 -10.81 -10.87
CA TYR A 8 -15.72 -10.01 -9.64
C TYR A 8 -16.20 -8.58 -9.87
N TRP A 9 -15.89 -8.01 -11.04
CA TRP A 9 -16.34 -6.66 -11.41
C TRP A 9 -17.87 -6.53 -11.40
N ASN A 10 -18.56 -7.47 -12.06
CA ASN A 10 -20.02 -7.45 -12.15
C ASN A 10 -20.67 -7.53 -10.77
N LYS A 11 -20.13 -8.36 -9.86
CA LYS A 11 -20.63 -8.45 -8.48
C LYS A 11 -20.44 -7.13 -7.73
N CYS A 12 -19.25 -6.55 -7.77
CA CYS A 12 -19.00 -5.25 -7.13
C CYS A 12 -19.92 -4.16 -7.67
N TYR A 13 -20.13 -4.12 -8.99
CA TYR A 13 -21.04 -3.16 -9.61
C TYR A 13 -22.49 -3.31 -9.12
N THR A 14 -23.00 -4.54 -9.05
CA THR A 14 -24.35 -4.82 -8.55
C THR A 14 -24.53 -4.38 -7.09
N GLU A 15 -23.57 -4.69 -6.22
CA GLU A 15 -23.62 -4.27 -4.80
C GLU A 15 -23.61 -2.74 -4.65
N ILE A 16 -22.80 -2.02 -5.46
CA ILE A 16 -22.77 -0.55 -5.46
C ILE A 16 -24.12 0.02 -5.91
N GLN A 17 -24.76 -0.55 -6.94
CA GLN A 17 -26.07 -0.10 -7.42
C GLN A 17 -27.19 -0.31 -6.39
N GLN A 18 -27.07 -1.34 -5.55
CA GLN A 18 -28.07 -1.65 -4.51
C GLN A 18 -27.84 -0.88 -3.20
N THR A 19 -26.73 -0.14 -3.09
CA THR A 19 -26.42 0.67 -1.91
C THR A 19 -27.34 1.89 -1.86
N PRO A 20 -28.04 2.17 -0.74
CA PRO A 20 -28.87 3.36 -0.62
C PRO A 20 -28.04 4.64 -0.79
N GLN A 21 -28.65 5.65 -1.43
CA GLN A 21 -27.93 6.85 -1.89
C GLN A 21 -27.24 7.59 -0.75
N GLU A 22 -27.83 7.63 0.45
CA GLU A 22 -27.24 8.29 1.61
C GLU A 22 -25.92 7.66 2.09
N TYR A 23 -25.63 6.40 1.72
CA TYR A 23 -24.41 5.70 2.10
C TYR A 23 -23.32 5.70 1.00
N LEU A 24 -23.63 6.14 -0.22
CA LEU A 24 -22.65 6.21 -1.31
C LEU A 24 -21.40 7.05 -0.97
N PRO A 25 -21.49 8.19 -0.24
CA PRO A 25 -20.30 8.93 0.16
C PRO A 25 -19.35 8.12 1.05
N ASN A 26 -19.90 7.35 2.00
CA ASN A 26 -19.12 6.50 2.89
C ASN A 26 -18.48 5.33 2.12
N LEU A 27 -19.24 4.72 1.20
CA LEU A 27 -18.71 3.67 0.33
C LEU A 27 -17.55 4.18 -0.53
N LEU A 28 -17.67 5.38 -1.09
CA LEU A 28 -16.59 6.02 -1.85
C LEU A 28 -15.34 6.25 -0.99
N GLN A 29 -15.52 6.68 0.27
CA GLN A 29 -14.40 6.85 1.21
C GLN A 29 -13.69 5.52 1.49
N ILE A 30 -14.45 4.45 1.74
CA ILE A 30 -13.89 3.10 1.95
C ILE A 30 -13.08 2.64 0.73
N VAL A 31 -13.62 2.78 -0.49
CA VAL A 31 -12.91 2.41 -1.72
C VAL A 31 -11.62 3.21 -1.91
N ARG A 32 -11.62 4.51 -1.58
CA ARG A 32 -10.42 5.36 -1.63
C ARG A 32 -9.36 4.88 -0.65
N LEU A 33 -9.73 4.70 0.63
CA LEU A 33 -8.82 4.21 1.68
C LEU A 33 -8.27 2.82 1.34
N PHE A 34 -9.11 1.91 0.86
CA PHE A 34 -8.67 0.60 0.43
C PHE A 34 -7.68 0.68 -0.73
N ARG A 35 -7.98 1.46 -1.77
CA ARG A 35 -7.06 1.68 -2.89
C ARG A 35 -5.73 2.25 -2.40
N GLU A 36 -5.77 3.25 -1.53
CA GLU A 36 -4.57 3.82 -0.93
C GLU A 36 -3.78 2.76 -0.15
N SER A 37 -4.42 1.94 0.68
CA SER A 37 -3.73 0.89 1.43
C SER A 37 -3.00 -0.13 0.54
N VAL A 38 -3.61 -0.53 -0.60
CA VAL A 38 -3.00 -1.51 -1.51
C VAL A 38 -1.99 -0.89 -2.48
N THR A 39 -2.12 0.42 -2.77
CA THR A 39 -1.19 1.17 -3.65
C THR A 39 -0.06 1.86 -2.89
N GLN A 40 -0.20 2.08 -1.59
CA GLN A 40 0.86 2.49 -0.67
C GLN A 40 1.88 1.36 -0.40
N ASN A 41 1.75 0.22 -1.08
CA ASN A 41 2.85 -0.74 -1.31
C ASN A 41 3.99 -0.15 -2.18
N LYS A 42 4.43 1.07 -1.89
CA LYS A 42 5.82 1.49 -2.11
C LYS A 42 6.82 0.62 -1.33
N VAL A 43 6.35 -0.32 -0.51
CA VAL A 43 7.15 -1.41 0.06
C VAL A 43 7.94 -2.15 -1.01
N GLU A 44 7.42 -2.36 -2.22
CA GLU A 44 8.20 -3.02 -3.28
C GLU A 44 9.40 -2.16 -3.72
N GLU A 45 9.20 -0.86 -3.87
CA GLU A 45 10.26 0.10 -4.21
C GLU A 45 11.28 0.21 -3.06
N SER A 46 10.80 0.35 -1.81
CA SER A 46 11.65 0.39 -0.61
C SER A 46 12.39 -0.92 -0.37
N PHE A 47 11.78 -2.07 -0.67
CA PHE A 47 12.42 -3.39 -0.58
C PHE A 47 13.45 -3.58 -1.69
N ARG A 48 13.14 -3.18 -2.93
CA ARG A 48 14.09 -3.21 -4.04
C ARG A 48 15.30 -2.32 -3.76
N GLN A 49 15.06 -1.12 -3.23
CA GLN A 49 16.10 -0.21 -2.81
C GLN A 49 16.94 -0.79 -1.66
N GLY A 50 16.31 -1.24 -0.57
CA GLY A 50 17.02 -1.84 0.56
C GLY A 50 17.78 -3.12 0.18
N TRP A 51 17.25 -3.92 -0.75
CA TRP A 51 17.94 -5.08 -1.31
C TRP A 51 19.17 -4.69 -2.14
N GLN A 52 19.07 -3.67 -2.97
CA GLN A 52 20.20 -3.13 -3.73
C GLN A 52 21.28 -2.58 -2.79
N GLU A 53 20.89 -1.79 -1.79
CA GLU A 53 21.78 -1.21 -0.77
C GLU A 53 22.56 -2.29 -0.01
N ALA A 54 21.88 -3.37 0.41
CA ALA A 54 22.53 -4.52 1.06
C ALA A 54 23.52 -5.24 0.11
N MET A 55 23.15 -5.45 -1.15
CA MET A 55 23.98 -6.15 -2.13
C MET A 55 25.19 -5.33 -2.59
N THR A 56 25.11 -3.99 -2.59
CA THR A 56 26.22 -3.11 -2.98
C THR A 56 27.07 -2.66 -1.78
N GLY A 57 26.79 -3.15 -0.58
CA GLY A 57 27.48 -2.73 0.64
C GLY A 57 27.20 -1.28 1.05
N ASN A 58 26.16 -0.67 0.49
CA ASN A 58 25.68 0.67 0.85
C ASN A 58 24.70 0.58 2.02
N ALA A 59 25.12 -0.10 3.09
CA ALA A 59 24.35 -0.30 4.31
C ALA A 59 25.22 0.03 5.51
N LEU A 60 24.64 0.69 6.52
CA LEU A 60 25.35 1.00 7.76
C LEU A 60 25.39 -0.25 8.66
N PRO A 61 26.51 -0.51 9.34
CA PRO A 61 26.59 -1.55 10.36
C PRO A 61 25.57 -1.33 11.47
N VAL A 62 24.99 -2.42 11.99
CA VAL A 62 24.06 -2.36 13.13
C VAL A 62 24.72 -1.74 14.37
N SER A 63 26.03 -1.86 14.51
CA SER A 63 26.81 -1.23 15.58
C SER A 63 26.81 0.29 15.53
N GLU A 64 26.58 0.89 14.35
CA GLU A 64 26.58 2.34 14.12
C GLU A 64 25.15 2.92 14.16
N LEU A 65 24.12 2.08 14.35
CA LEU A 65 22.71 2.48 14.31
C LEU A 65 22.36 3.56 15.36
N TRP A 66 23.08 3.57 16.48
CA TRP A 66 22.85 4.48 17.60
C TRP A 66 23.87 5.62 17.67
N ASP A 67 24.80 5.69 16.71
CA ASP A 67 25.83 6.74 16.71
C ASP A 67 25.19 8.11 16.51
N GLY A 68 25.45 9.03 17.45
CA GLY A 68 24.90 10.39 17.43
C GLY A 68 23.45 10.50 17.89
N ILE A 69 22.82 9.41 18.35
CA ILE A 69 21.58 9.46 19.11
C ILE A 69 21.96 9.47 20.59
N ASP A 70 22.20 10.67 21.15
CA ASP A 70 22.35 10.82 22.59
C ASP A 70 21.03 10.44 23.28
N ALA A 71 21.02 9.30 23.95
CA ALA A 71 19.96 8.92 24.87
C ALA A 71 20.18 9.65 26.21
N GLU A 72 19.93 10.95 26.24
CA GLU A 72 19.68 11.69 27.49
C GLU A 72 18.18 11.71 27.82
#